data_AF-A0A356EHH3-F1
#
_entry.id   AF-A0A356EHH3-F1
#
_cell.length_a   1.000
_cell.length_b   1.000
_cell.length_c   1.000
_cell.angle_alpha   90.00
_cell.angle_beta   90.00
_cell.angle_gamma   90.00
#
_symmetry.space_group_name_H-M   'P 1'
#
loop_
_entity.id
_entity.type
_entity.pdbx_description
1 polymer ?
#
loop_
_entity_poly.entity_id
_entity_poly.type
_entity_poly.pdbx_seq_one_letter_code
_entity_poly.pdbx_strand_id
1 'polypeptide(L)'
;MLFLVDATWSLAHKLLRDNPRLKELTQLRLTPLEPSRYRIKRQPKPFCLSTLETVHEILLAFERAGLDSYPDKQRLLASFHAMQDLQIRAAAVCRNPRRNSRSPAGLKAATGLPADATREG
;
A
#
# COMPACT_ATOMS: atom_id res chain seq x y z
N MET A 1 -13.47 11.23 12.58
CA MET A 1 -12.09 10.68 12.71
C MET A 1 -12.14 9.19 12.42
N LEU A 2 -11.22 8.68 11.61
CA LEU A 2 -11.17 7.29 11.17
C LEU A 2 -9.85 6.66 11.60
N PHE A 3 -9.90 5.41 12.06
CA PHE A 3 -8.71 4.63 12.39
C PHE A 3 -8.59 3.44 11.45
N LEU A 4 -7.36 3.16 11.03
CA LEU A 4 -7.04 2.02 10.19
C LEU A 4 -5.98 1.15 10.89
N VAL A 5 -6.24 -0.14 10.97
CA VAL A 5 -5.33 -1.11 11.57
C VAL A 5 -4.40 -1.63 10.48
N ASP A 6 -3.17 -1.14 10.44
CA ASP A 6 -2.14 -1.66 9.54
C ASP A 6 -1.38 -2.81 10.21
N ALA A 7 -1.75 -4.03 9.85
CA ALA A 7 -1.14 -5.25 10.37
C ALA A 7 -1.29 -6.38 9.36
N THR A 8 -0.51 -7.45 9.54
CA THR A 8 -0.79 -8.70 8.80
C THR A 8 -2.16 -9.24 9.21
N TRP A 9 -2.78 -10.05 8.33
CA TRP A 9 -4.11 -10.61 8.57
C TRP A 9 -4.26 -11.30 9.93
N SER A 10 -3.28 -12.14 10.31
CA SER A 10 -3.28 -12.84 11.59
C SER A 10 -3.14 -11.88 12.78
N LEU A 11 -2.29 -10.86 12.65
CA LEU A 11 -2.07 -9.87 13.70
C LEU A 11 -3.27 -8.93 13.86
N ALA A 12 -3.90 -8.49 12.77
CA ALA A 12 -5.11 -7.66 12.80
C ALA A 12 -6.27 -8.40 13.49
N HIS A 13 -6.49 -9.68 13.14
CA HIS A 13 -7.48 -10.52 13.82
C HIS A 13 -7.19 -10.68 15.30
N LYS A 14 -5.93 -10.93 15.66
CA LYS A 14 -5.50 -11.05 17.07
C LYS A 14 -5.72 -9.74 17.82
N LEU A 15 -5.33 -8.61 17.23
CA LEU A 15 -5.47 -7.28 17.83
C LEU A 15 -6.93 -6.95 18.14
N LEU A 16 -7.85 -7.19 17.18
CA LEU A 16 -9.28 -6.97 17.37
C LEU A 16 -9.88 -7.93 18.39
N ARG A 17 -9.43 -9.19 18.42
CA ARG A 17 -9.93 -10.19 19.38
C ARG A 17 -9.48 -9.92 20.81
N ASP A 18 -8.23 -9.50 20.99
CA ASP A 18 -7.59 -9.43 22.30
C ASP A 18 -7.77 -8.02 22.95
N ASN A 19 -8.28 -7.02 22.23
CA ASN A 19 -8.50 -5.67 22.74
C ASN A 19 -10.00 -5.30 22.83
N PRO A 20 -10.62 -5.32 24.03
CA PRO A 20 -12.03 -5.01 24.21
C PRO A 20 -12.42 -3.61 23.75
N ARG A 21 -11.58 -2.60 23.98
CA ARG A 21 -11.87 -1.21 23.58
C ARG A 21 -11.97 -1.04 22.07
N LEU A 22 -11.18 -1.79 21.30
CA LEU A 22 -11.28 -1.77 19.84
C LEU A 22 -12.58 -2.42 19.34
N LYS A 23 -13.14 -3.37 20.09
CA LYS A 23 -14.43 -4.00 19.73
C LYS A 23 -15.62 -3.07 19.99
N GLU A 24 -15.50 -2.17 20.98
CA GLU A 24 -16.52 -1.18 21.31
C GLU A 24 -16.64 -0.07 20.24
N LEU A 25 -15.59 0.15 19.45
CA LEU A 25 -15.63 1.10 18.34
C LEU A 25 -16.50 0.60 17.19
N THR A 26 -17.17 1.52 16.50
CA THR A 26 -17.91 1.22 15.27
C THR A 26 -16.97 0.63 14.23
N GLN A 27 -17.22 -0.62 13.84
CA GLN A 27 -16.42 -1.32 12.84
C GLN A 27 -16.99 -1.06 11.44
N LEU A 28 -16.17 -0.46 10.59
CA LEU A 28 -16.50 -0.30 9.18
C LEU A 28 -16.10 -1.56 8.41
N ARG A 29 -17.06 -2.15 7.68
CA ARG A 29 -16.81 -3.25 6.74
C ARG A 29 -16.98 -2.73 5.34
N LEU A 30 -15.96 -2.93 4.52
CA LEU A 30 -15.99 -2.58 3.11
C LEU A 30 -16.27 -3.83 2.29
N THR A 31 -17.15 -3.70 1.32
CA THR A 31 -17.29 -4.67 0.24
C THR A 31 -16.66 -4.03 -0.98
N PRO A 32 -15.44 -4.45 -1.36
CA PRO A 32 -14.76 -3.85 -2.49
C PRO A 32 -15.51 -4.17 -3.78
N LEU A 33 -15.66 -3.17 -4.65
CA LEU A 33 -16.31 -3.34 -5.95
C LEU A 33 -15.43 -4.15 -6.90
N GLU A 34 -14.12 -4.04 -6.73
CA GLU A 34 -13.11 -4.71 -7.56
C GLU A 34 -12.14 -5.54 -6.70
N PRO A 35 -11.57 -6.64 -7.23
CA PRO A 35 -10.52 -7.37 -6.56
C PRO A 35 -9.27 -6.51 -6.28
N SER A 36 -8.46 -6.92 -5.30
CA SER A 36 -7.20 -6.23 -4.99
C SER A 36 -6.23 -6.27 -6.17
N ARG A 37 -5.65 -5.11 -6.46
CA ARG A 37 -4.60 -4.81 -7.44
C ARG A 37 -3.20 -5.01 -6.86
N TYR A 38 -3.08 -5.55 -5.64
CA TYR A 38 -1.79 -5.74 -4.99
C TYR A 38 -1.06 -7.00 -5.52
N ARG A 39 -0.06 -6.79 -6.37
CA ARG A 39 0.68 -7.82 -7.11
C ARG A 39 1.88 -8.39 -6.36
N ILE A 40 2.46 -7.63 -5.43
CA ILE A 40 3.69 -8.05 -4.74
C ILE A 40 3.41 -9.10 -3.66
N LYS A 41 2.33 -8.91 -2.89
CA LYS A 41 1.97 -9.77 -1.78
C LYS A 41 0.73 -10.57 -2.15
N ARG A 42 0.81 -11.88 -1.97
CA ARG A 42 -0.36 -12.76 -2.10
C ARG A 42 -1.38 -12.42 -1.01
N GLN A 43 -2.59 -12.07 -1.44
CA GLN A 43 -3.70 -11.85 -0.53
C GLN A 43 -4.40 -13.17 -0.18
N PRO A 44 -4.96 -13.32 1.04
CA PRO A 44 -5.69 -14.53 1.41
C PRO A 44 -6.91 -14.79 0.53
N LYS A 45 -7.60 -13.71 0.12
CA LYS A 45 -8.80 -13.76 -0.73
C LYS A 45 -8.79 -12.58 -1.72
N PRO A 46 -9.48 -12.66 -2.86
CA PRO A 46 -9.48 -11.59 -3.87
C PRO A 46 -10.00 -10.24 -3.36
N PHE A 47 -10.91 -10.25 -2.39
CA PHE A 47 -11.50 -9.06 -1.77
C PHE A 47 -10.69 -8.51 -0.59
N CYS A 48 -9.55 -9.12 -0.26
CA CYS A 48 -8.65 -8.60 0.75
C CYS A 48 -7.83 -7.46 0.14
N LEU A 49 -8.32 -6.23 0.32
CA LEU A 49 -7.64 -5.02 -0.13
C LEU A 49 -6.38 -4.73 0.68
N SER A 50 -5.40 -4.09 0.05
CA SER A 50 -4.31 -3.43 0.78
C SER A 50 -4.82 -2.24 1.60
N THR A 51 -4.01 -1.79 2.56
CA THR A 51 -4.27 -0.59 3.37
C THR A 51 -4.55 0.64 2.49
N LEU A 52 -3.80 0.81 1.40
CA LEU A 52 -3.96 1.94 0.48
C LEU A 52 -5.26 1.84 -0.34
N GLU A 53 -5.58 0.66 -0.87
CA GLU A 53 -6.85 0.43 -1.57
C GLU A 53 -8.05 0.61 -0.66
N THR A 54 -7.93 0.19 0.61
CA THR A 54 -8.94 0.41 1.65
C THR A 54 -9.19 1.90 1.86
N VAL A 55 -8.13 2.72 1.95
CA VAL A 55 -8.25 4.18 2.04
C VAL A 55 -8.92 4.75 0.79
N HIS A 56 -8.54 4.28 -0.41
CA HIS A 56 -9.16 4.72 -1.66
C HIS A 56 -10.69 4.47 -1.67
N GLU A 57 -11.13 3.27 -1.30
CA GLU A 57 -12.56 2.92 -1.22
C GLU A 57 -13.31 3.77 -0.19
N ILE A 58 -12.69 4.07 0.95
CA ILE A 58 -13.30 4.92 1.99
C ILE A 58 -13.44 6.36 1.50
N LEU A 59 -12.42 6.92 0.84
CA LEU A 59 -12.48 8.26 0.30
C LEU A 59 -13.57 8.38 -0.78
N LEU A 60 -13.71 7.37 -1.64
CA LEU A 60 -14.83 7.30 -2.58
C LEU A 60 -16.19 7.24 -1.87
N ALA A 61 -16.29 6.49 -0.76
CA ALA A 61 -17.53 6.41 0.03
C ALA A 61 -17.87 7.74 0.70
N PHE A 62 -16.88 8.46 1.24
CA PHE A 62 -17.07 9.77 1.85
C PHE A 62 -17.51 10.81 0.83
N GLU A 63 -16.91 10.80 -0.37
CA GLU A 63 -17.33 11.68 -1.47
C GLU A 63 -18.78 11.39 -1.89
N ARG A 64 -19.16 10.12 -2.08
CA ARG A 64 -20.55 9.74 -2.40
C ARG A 64 -21.55 10.16 -1.32
N ALA A 65 -21.13 10.17 -0.07
CA ALA A 65 -21.96 10.60 1.06
C ALA A 65 -21.96 12.13 1.26
N GLY A 66 -21.24 12.89 0.44
CA GLY A 66 -21.11 14.34 0.59
C GLY A 66 -20.33 14.78 1.83
N LEU A 67 -19.50 13.89 2.40
CA LEU A 67 -18.76 14.14 3.64
C LEU A 67 -17.38 14.75 3.40
N ASP A 68 -16.78 14.51 2.25
CA ASP A 68 -15.46 15.06 1.87
C ASP A 68 -15.29 15.10 0.34
N SER A 69 -14.31 15.84 -0.16
CA SER A 69 -13.96 15.87 -1.57
C SER A 69 -12.74 14.98 -1.86
N TYR A 70 -12.85 14.11 -2.86
CA TYR A 70 -11.74 13.26 -3.28
C TYR A 70 -11.40 13.47 -4.76
N PRO A 71 -10.73 14.59 -5.08
CA PRO A 71 -10.28 14.88 -6.44
C PRO A 71 -9.14 13.94 -6.85
N ASP A 72 -9.02 13.68 -8.16
CA ASP A 72 -7.93 12.87 -8.74
C ASP A 72 -7.82 11.47 -8.09
N LYS A 73 -8.89 10.68 -8.25
CA LYS A 73 -9.05 9.31 -7.74
C LYS A 73 -7.92 8.38 -8.19
N GLN A 74 -7.28 8.70 -9.31
CA GLN A 74 -6.24 7.92 -9.95
C GLN A 74 -4.88 8.13 -9.30
N ARG A 75 -4.58 9.30 -8.72
CA ARG A 75 -3.26 9.61 -8.15
C ARG A 75 -2.77 8.60 -7.13
N LEU A 76 -3.65 8.22 -6.20
CA LEU A 76 -3.30 7.28 -5.15
C LEU A 76 -3.01 5.89 -5.73
N LEU A 77 -3.84 5.42 -6.66
CA LEU A 77 -3.65 4.15 -7.35
C LEU A 77 -2.41 4.14 -8.26
N ALA A 78 -2.14 5.23 -8.97
CA ALA A 78 -0.95 5.40 -9.79
C ALA A 78 0.33 5.33 -8.95
N SER A 79 0.34 6.01 -7.80
CA SER A 79 1.46 5.95 -6.85
C SER A 79 1.67 4.53 -6.32
N PHE A 80 0.57 3.83 -6.01
CA PHE A 80 0.61 2.43 -5.59
C PHE A 80 1.18 1.52 -6.68
N HIS A 81 0.74 1.67 -7.93
CA HIS A 81 1.27 0.89 -9.06
C HIS A 81 2.75 1.17 -9.28
N ALA A 82 3.17 2.44 -9.28
CA ALA A 82 4.57 2.82 -9.46
C ALA A 82 5.49 2.22 -8.37
N MET A 83 5.03 2.24 -7.12
CA MET A 83 5.74 1.59 -6.01
C MET A 83 5.87 0.07 -6.24
N GLN A 84 4.82 -0.59 -6.70
CA GLN A 84 4.86 -2.02 -6.99
C GLN A 84 5.82 -2.36 -8.12
N ASP A 85 5.78 -1.59 -9.21
CA ASP A 85 6.67 -1.81 -10.35
C ASP A 85 8.15 -1.63 -9.95
N LEU A 86 8.45 -0.64 -9.10
CA LEU A 86 9.80 -0.45 -8.55
C LEU A 86 10.27 -1.67 -7.75
N GLN A 87 9.42 -2.20 -6.87
CA GLN A 87 9.75 -3.36 -6.04
C GLN A 87 9.91 -4.64 -6.87
N ILE A 88 9.06 -4.84 -7.88
CA ILE A 88 9.16 -5.97 -8.82
C ILE A 88 10.47 -5.90 -9.60
N ARG A 89 10.82 -4.72 -10.14
CA ARG A 89 12.11 -4.52 -10.83
C ARG A 89 13.30 -4.78 -9.90
N ALA A 90 13.26 -4.24 -8.68
CA ALA A 90 14.33 -4.46 -7.70
C ALA A 90 14.48 -5.94 -7.33
N ALA A 91 13.38 -6.67 -7.17
CA ALA A 91 13.38 -8.10 -6.87
C ALA A 91 13.94 -8.95 -8.03
N ALA A 92 13.72 -8.55 -9.28
CA ALA A 92 14.29 -9.22 -10.45
C ALA A 92 15.83 -9.07 -10.52
N VAL A 93 16.36 -7.92 -10.09
CA VAL A 93 17.80 -7.64 -10.08
C VAL A 93 18.49 -8.23 -8.83
N CYS A 94 17.82 -8.20 -7.67
CA CYS A 94 18.38 -8.64 -6.40
C CYS A 94 17.97 -10.08 -6.07
N ARG A 95 18.87 -11.04 -6.34
CA ARG A 95 18.68 -12.48 -6.04
C ARG A 95 18.51 -12.79 -4.52
N ASN A 96 18.80 -11.83 -3.62
CA ASN A 96 18.49 -11.90 -2.19
C ASN A 96 17.99 -10.55 -1.63
N PRO A 97 16.67 -10.31 -1.57
CA PRO A 97 16.09 -9.02 -1.19
C PRO A 97 16.30 -8.65 0.29
N ARG A 98 16.61 -9.61 1.18
CA ARG A 98 16.83 -9.33 2.61
C ARG A 98 18.21 -8.72 2.92
N ARG A 99 19.17 -8.82 2.00
CA ARG A 99 20.56 -8.41 2.23
C ARG A 99 20.90 -7.01 1.68
N ASN A 100 20.12 -6.48 0.73
CA ASN A 100 20.50 -5.28 -0.03
C ASN A 100 19.73 -3.99 0.31
N SER A 101 18.79 -3.99 1.26
CA SER A 101 17.98 -2.80 1.59
C SER A 101 18.72 -1.68 2.33
N ARG A 102 20.00 -1.87 2.70
CA ARG A 102 20.80 -0.87 3.43
C ARG A 102 21.88 -0.17 2.60
N SER A 103 22.03 -0.46 1.31
CA SER A 103 23.07 0.20 0.48
C SER A 103 22.47 1.21 -0.50
N PRO A 104 22.91 2.49 -0.50
CA PRO A 104 22.46 3.52 -1.45
C PRO A 104 22.61 3.14 -2.92
N ALA A 105 23.55 2.25 -3.23
CA ALA A 105 23.81 1.74 -4.58
C ALA A 105 22.67 0.85 -5.15
N GLY A 106 21.96 0.11 -4.29
CA GLY A 106 20.90 -0.80 -4.72
C GLY A 106 19.63 -0.09 -5.19
N LEU A 107 19.35 1.08 -4.61
CA LEU A 107 18.21 1.91 -5.02
C LEU A 107 18.46 2.59 -6.36
N LYS A 108 19.68 3.11 -6.60
CA LYS A 108 20.08 3.73 -7.88
C LYS A 108 20.03 2.74 -9.06
N ALA A 109 20.47 1.49 -8.84
CA ALA A 109 20.40 0.45 -9.86
C ALA A 109 18.96 0.02 -10.21
N ALA A 110 18.01 0.13 -9.27
CA ALA A 110 16.62 -0.28 -9.46
C ALA A 110 15.72 0.84 -10.05
N THR A 111 16.08 2.11 -9.85
CA THR A 111 15.34 3.28 -10.37
C THR A 111 15.74 3.69 -11.78
N GLY A 112 16.86 3.21 -12.32
CA GLY A 112 17.30 3.54 -13.69
C GLY A 112 17.57 5.03 -13.92
N LEU A 113 17.79 5.81 -12.86
CA LEU A 113 18.20 7.21 -13.01
C LEU A 113 19.63 7.27 -13.57
N PRO A 114 19.89 8.06 -14.64
CA PRO A 114 21.21 8.14 -15.22
C PRO A 114 22.20 8.72 -14.21
N ALA A 115 23.35 8.06 -14.09
CA ALA A 115 24.47 8.51 -13.29
C ALA A 115 25.33 9.47 -14.13
N ASP A 116 24.83 10.68 -14.43
CA ASP A 116 25.73 11.78 -14.77
C ASP A 116 25.03 13.14 -14.66
N ALA A 117 25.46 13.92 -13.67
CA ALA A 117 25.29 15.37 -13.62
C ALA A 117 26.27 15.94 -12.60
N THR A 118 27.57 15.71 -12.76
CA THR A 118 28.60 16.65 -12.26
C THR A 118 29.92 16.47 -13.02
N ARG A 119 30.00 17.11 -14.19
CA ARG A 119 31.26 17.69 -14.69
C ARG A 119 31.29 19.14 -14.24
N GLU A 120 32.41 19.53 -13.63
CA GLU A 120 33.19 20.77 -13.81
C GLU A 120 33.79 21.26 -12.50
N GLY A 121 35.12 21.45 -12.54
CA GLY A 121 36.00 21.86 -11.44
C GLY A 121 37.36 21.21 -11.56
#